data_AF-A0A3A9FEW7-F1
#
_entry.id   AF-A0A3A9FEW7-F1
#
_cell.length_a   1.000
_cell.length_b   1.000
_cell.length_c   1.000
_cell.angle_alpha   90.00
_cell.angle_beta   90.00
_cell.angle_gamma   90.00
#
_symmetry.space_group_name_H-M   'P 1'
#
loop_
_entity.id
_entity.type
_entity.pdbx_description
1 polymer ?
#
loop_
_entity_poly.entity_id
_entity_poly.type
_entity_poly.pdbx_seq_one_letter_code
_entity_poly.pdbx_strand_id
1 'polypeptide(L)'
;MNSSVSYSGLFDARSRSITLKRADSTIYHELGHFLAFIAGNYDMSAEFKNIYNREKSKYTAFNKAYVLSNSSEYFAESFKNYTLEPAALQASRPETYKAIQNALSKVTDSQVSRIWNVYKTVWQS
;
A
#
# COMPACT_ATOMS: atom_id res chain seq x y z
N MET A 1 20.89 5.59 -16.37
CA MET A 1 19.84 4.91 -17.16
C MET A 1 18.51 5.56 -16.83
N ASN A 2 17.77 5.96 -17.86
CA ASN A 2 16.60 6.83 -17.77
C ASN A 2 15.34 5.96 -17.62
N SER A 3 14.90 5.74 -16.39
CA SER A 3 13.66 5.02 -16.10
C SER A 3 12.53 6.03 -15.93
N SER A 4 12.04 6.56 -17.06
CA SER A 4 10.82 7.37 -17.12
C SER A 4 9.58 6.51 -16.86
N VAL A 5 9.50 5.91 -15.68
CA VAL A 5 8.22 5.43 -15.16
C VAL A 5 7.45 6.69 -14.79
N SER A 6 6.36 6.94 -15.54
CA SER A 6 5.48 8.09 -15.33
C SER A 6 4.67 7.90 -14.04
N TYR A 7 5.33 7.98 -12.90
CA TYR A 7 4.69 7.86 -11.60
C TYR A 7 4.11 9.21 -11.18
N SER A 8 2.85 9.22 -10.76
CA SER A 8 2.13 10.40 -10.23
C SER A 8 2.42 10.63 -8.74
N GLY A 9 2.89 9.61 -8.02
CA GLY A 9 3.18 9.55 -6.58
C GLY A 9 4.65 9.21 -6.28
N LEU A 10 5.02 8.59 -5.14
CA LEU A 10 6.32 8.81 -4.48
C LEU A 10 6.45 8.45 -3.00
N PHE A 11 5.99 7.31 -2.45
CA PHE A 11 6.35 6.94 -1.08
C PHE A 11 7.77 6.37 -0.99
N ASP A 12 8.61 7.02 -0.18
CA ASP A 12 9.96 6.56 0.17
C ASP A 12 10.09 6.40 1.69
N ALA A 13 10.23 5.15 2.16
CA ALA A 13 10.40 4.82 3.58
C ALA A 13 11.74 5.29 4.16
N ARG A 14 12.79 5.41 3.34
CA ARG A 14 14.14 5.82 3.75
C ARG A 14 14.17 7.28 4.14
N SER A 15 13.53 8.15 3.36
CA SER A 15 13.43 9.59 3.64
C SER A 15 12.16 9.97 4.43
N ARG A 16 11.20 9.06 4.56
CA ARG A 16 9.85 9.32 5.10
C ARG A 16 9.11 10.40 4.31
N SER A 17 9.27 10.41 2.99
CA SER A 17 8.64 11.40 2.10
C SER A 17 7.57 10.78 1.22
N ILE A 18 6.50 11.54 0.97
CA ILE A 18 5.56 11.30 -0.12
C ILE A 18 5.78 12.42 -1.15
N THR A 19 6.20 12.06 -2.37
CA THR A 19 6.32 13.01 -3.49
C THR A 19 5.12 12.87 -4.40
N LEU A 20 4.42 13.96 -4.70
CA LEU A 20 3.30 13.98 -5.65
C LEU A 20 3.67 14.85 -6.85
N LYS A 21 3.49 14.34 -8.07
CA LYS A 21 3.54 15.19 -9.28
C LYS A 21 2.21 15.91 -9.52
N ARG A 22 1.11 15.39 -8.96
CA ARG A 22 -0.24 15.98 -8.99
C ARG A 22 -0.97 15.66 -7.69
N ALA A 23 -1.66 16.65 -7.12
CA ALA A 23 -2.51 16.47 -5.95
C ALA A 23 -3.85 15.86 -6.36
N ASP A 24 -3.87 14.55 -6.60
CA ASP A 24 -5.09 13.78 -6.90
C ASP A 24 -5.22 12.55 -5.98
N SER A 25 -6.14 11.64 -6.30
CA SER A 25 -6.37 10.40 -5.53
C SER A 25 -5.11 9.51 -5.34
N THR A 26 -4.01 9.80 -6.03
CA THR A 26 -2.69 9.20 -5.83
C THR A 26 -2.21 9.29 -4.38
N ILE A 27 -2.56 10.34 -3.62
CA ILE A 27 -2.15 10.43 -2.21
C ILE A 27 -2.61 9.22 -1.39
N TYR A 28 -3.82 8.71 -1.64
CA TYR A 28 -4.33 7.54 -0.91
C TYR A 28 -3.56 6.28 -1.29
N HIS A 29 -3.10 6.17 -2.54
CA HIS A 29 -2.25 5.06 -2.97
C HIS A 29 -0.90 5.09 -2.22
N GLU A 30 -0.25 6.26 -2.13
CA GLU A 30 1.00 6.43 -1.37
C GLU A 30 0.84 6.14 0.12
N LEU A 31 -0.28 6.56 0.70
CA LEU A 31 -0.63 6.22 2.08
C LEU A 31 -0.86 4.72 2.27
N GLY A 32 -1.27 4.00 1.22
CA GLY A 32 -1.35 2.54 1.22
C GLY A 32 0.02 1.89 1.34
N HIS A 33 1.03 2.37 0.59
CA HIS A 33 2.41 1.90 0.77
C HIS A 33 2.96 2.22 2.16
N PHE A 34 2.69 3.43 2.67
CA PHE A 34 3.08 3.80 4.01
C PHE A 34 2.43 2.90 5.08
N LEU A 35 1.12 2.64 4.95
CA LEU A 35 0.42 1.72 5.84
C LEU A 35 1.05 0.32 5.81
N ALA A 36 1.37 -0.20 4.62
CA ALA A 36 2.00 -1.51 4.50
C ALA A 36 3.35 -1.56 5.21
N PHE A 37 4.17 -0.50 5.07
CA PHE A 37 5.44 -0.34 5.79
C PHE A 37 5.24 -0.32 7.31
N ILE A 38 4.31 0.50 7.82
CA ILE A 38 4.00 0.56 9.25
C ILE A 38 3.50 -0.79 9.77
N ALA A 39 2.69 -1.50 8.98
CA ALA A 39 2.21 -2.84 9.29
C ALA A 39 3.28 -3.95 9.15
N GLY A 40 4.56 -3.59 9.01
CA GLY A 40 5.69 -4.53 8.96
C GLY A 40 5.88 -5.16 7.58
N ASN A 41 5.71 -4.38 6.51
CA ASN A 41 5.73 -4.83 5.12
C ASN A 41 4.69 -5.92 4.85
N TYR A 42 3.46 -5.72 5.34
CA TYR A 42 2.39 -6.71 5.28
C TYR A 42 2.00 -7.09 3.85
N ASP A 43 2.07 -6.14 2.93
CA ASP A 43 1.87 -6.30 1.49
C ASP A 43 2.86 -7.29 0.83
N MET A 44 4.03 -7.48 1.44
CA MET A 44 5.05 -8.44 1.01
C MET A 44 4.94 -9.80 1.71
N SER A 45 4.09 -9.91 2.74
CA SER A 45 3.91 -11.13 3.53
C SER A 45 3.32 -12.28 2.69
N ALA A 46 3.62 -13.52 3.07
CA ALA A 46 3.03 -14.70 2.43
C ALA A 46 1.50 -14.70 2.56
N GLU A 47 0.98 -14.25 3.70
CA GLU A 47 -0.45 -14.13 3.96
C GLU A 47 -1.13 -13.22 2.92
N PHE A 48 -0.61 -12.00 2.72
CA PHE A 48 -1.21 -11.08 1.77
C PHE A 48 -1.01 -11.52 0.31
N LYS A 49 0.16 -12.09 -0.04
CA LYS A 49 0.38 -12.66 -1.38
C LYS A 49 -0.62 -13.76 -1.73
N ASN A 50 -1.03 -14.55 -0.74
CA ASN A 50 -2.06 -15.56 -0.94
C ASN A 50 -3.43 -14.93 -1.21
N ILE A 51 -3.81 -13.88 -0.46
CA ILE A 51 -5.04 -13.11 -0.71
C ILE A 51 -5.01 -12.47 -2.11
N TYR A 52 -3.91 -11.79 -2.45
CA TYR A 52 -3.67 -11.22 -3.77
C TYR A 52 -3.90 -12.25 -4.89
N ASN A 53 -3.30 -13.44 -4.79
CA ASN A 53 -3.44 -14.45 -5.82
C ASN A 53 -4.89 -14.98 -5.96
N ARG A 54 -5.66 -15.04 -4.87
CA ARG A 54 -7.08 -15.44 -4.90
C ARG A 54 -7.99 -14.37 -5.51
N GLU A 55 -7.67 -13.09 -5.32
CA GLU A 55 -8.59 -12.00 -5.66
C GLU A 55 -8.14 -11.09 -6.81
N LYS A 56 -6.90 -11.23 -7.31
CA LYS A 56 -6.37 -10.39 -8.40
C LYS A 56 -7.19 -10.47 -9.69
N SER A 57 -7.77 -11.63 -9.99
CA SER A 57 -8.63 -11.81 -11.17
C SER A 57 -9.94 -11.02 -11.09
N LYS A 58 -10.36 -10.61 -9.89
CA LYS A 58 -11.56 -9.79 -9.64
C LYS A 58 -11.30 -8.29 -9.87
N TYR A 59 -10.05 -7.89 -10.08
CA TYR A 59 -9.70 -6.50 -10.36
C TYR A 59 -9.90 -6.17 -11.84
N THR A 60 -10.93 -5.38 -12.15
CA THR A 60 -11.38 -5.12 -13.54
C THR A 60 -11.14 -3.68 -14.02
N ALA A 61 -10.58 -2.81 -13.18
CA ALA A 61 -10.36 -1.41 -13.54
C ALA A 61 -9.29 -1.24 -14.64
N PHE A 62 -9.32 -0.09 -15.33
CA PHE A 62 -8.47 0.20 -16.49
C PHE A 62 -6.96 0.10 -16.18
N ASN A 63 -6.53 0.50 -14.99
CA ASN A 63 -5.14 0.47 -14.53
C ASN A 63 -4.66 -0.93 -14.07
N LYS A 64 -5.38 -2.02 -14.36
CA LYS A 64 -5.04 -3.38 -13.92
C LYS A 64 -3.59 -3.80 -14.21
N ALA A 65 -3.01 -3.39 -15.33
CA ALA A 65 -1.63 -3.78 -15.68
C ALA A 65 -0.61 -3.27 -14.65
N TYR A 66 -0.85 -2.05 -14.13
CA TYR A 66 -0.05 -1.45 -13.08
C TYR A 66 -0.35 -2.09 -11.72
N VAL A 67 -1.63 -2.15 -11.35
CA VAL A 67 -2.08 -2.61 -10.03
C VAL A 67 -1.77 -4.09 -9.79
N LEU A 68 -1.82 -4.91 -10.84
CA LEU A 68 -1.52 -6.35 -10.78
C LEU A 68 -0.06 -6.67 -11.07
N SER A 69 0.81 -5.66 -11.21
CA SER A 69 2.25 -5.88 -11.45
C SER A 69 2.92 -6.60 -10.27
N ASN A 70 2.47 -6.31 -9.04
CA ASN A 70 2.93 -6.99 -7.83
C ASN A 70 1.90 -6.82 -6.68
N SER A 71 2.11 -7.52 -5.57
CA SER A 71 1.20 -7.46 -4.42
C SER A 71 1.23 -6.10 -3.69
N SER A 72 2.34 -5.36 -3.73
CA SER A 72 2.47 -4.05 -3.11
C SER A 72 1.61 -2.99 -3.80
N GLU A 73 1.64 -2.93 -5.14
CA GLU A 73 0.76 -2.06 -5.93
C GLU A 73 -0.71 -2.42 -5.77
N TYR A 74 -1.00 -3.71 -5.72
CA TYR A 74 -2.34 -4.20 -5.45
C TYR A 74 -2.84 -3.77 -4.07
N PHE A 75 -1.99 -3.87 -3.04
CA PHE A 75 -2.31 -3.42 -1.69
C PHE A 75 -2.58 -1.92 -1.66
N ALA A 76 -1.68 -1.12 -2.20
CA ALA A 76 -1.76 0.34 -2.19
C ALA A 76 -3.01 0.86 -2.93
N GLU A 77 -3.29 0.34 -4.11
CA GLU A 77 -4.50 0.71 -4.84
C GLU A 77 -5.77 0.23 -4.14
N SER A 78 -5.72 -0.94 -3.49
CA SER A 78 -6.84 -1.44 -2.71
C SER A 78 -7.09 -0.60 -1.46
N PHE A 79 -6.04 -0.05 -0.82
CA PHE A 79 -6.20 0.90 0.29
C PHE A 79 -6.84 2.21 -0.16
N LYS A 80 -6.46 2.71 -1.34
CA LYS A 80 -7.18 3.82 -1.98
C LYS A 80 -8.66 3.49 -2.21
N ASN A 81 -8.98 2.31 -2.75
CA ASN A 81 -10.38 1.89 -2.93
C ASN A 81 -11.11 1.73 -1.59
N TYR A 82 -10.44 1.24 -0.55
CA TYR A 82 -10.99 1.16 0.80
C TYR A 82 -11.35 2.54 1.35
N THR A 83 -10.53 3.55 1.06
CA THR A 83 -10.72 4.92 1.54
C THR A 83 -11.84 5.64 0.80
N LEU A 84 -11.93 5.46 -0.53
CA LEU A 84 -12.87 6.19 -1.37
C LEU A 84 -14.21 5.47 -1.57
N GLU A 85 -14.17 4.14 -1.70
CA GLU A 85 -15.33 3.31 -2.06
C GLU A 85 -15.33 1.97 -1.28
N PRO A 86 -15.35 1.99 0.07
CA PRO A 86 -15.17 0.79 0.89
C PRO A 86 -16.18 -0.32 0.60
N ALA A 87 -17.44 0.04 0.35
CA ALA A 87 -18.51 -0.91 0.04
C ALA A 87 -18.26 -1.65 -1.29
N ALA A 88 -17.78 -0.95 -2.32
CA ALA A 88 -17.46 -1.54 -3.63
C ALA A 88 -16.24 -2.48 -3.54
N LEU A 89 -15.23 -2.09 -2.75
CA LEU A 89 -14.10 -2.98 -2.45
C LEU A 89 -14.57 -4.24 -1.72
N GLN A 90 -15.38 -4.10 -0.66
CA GLN A 90 -15.86 -5.23 0.14
C GLN A 90 -16.69 -6.20 -0.71
N ALA A 91 -17.54 -5.69 -1.60
CA ALA A 91 -18.36 -6.52 -2.48
C ALA A 91 -17.53 -7.28 -3.51
N SER A 92 -16.52 -6.65 -4.10
CA SER A 92 -15.71 -7.25 -5.17
C SER A 92 -14.56 -8.13 -4.66
N ARG A 93 -13.91 -7.72 -3.58
CA ARG A 93 -12.66 -8.30 -3.05
C ARG A 93 -12.68 -8.33 -1.50
N PRO A 94 -13.57 -9.15 -0.91
CA PRO A 94 -13.81 -9.15 0.54
C PRO A 94 -12.60 -9.57 1.38
N GLU A 95 -11.72 -10.44 0.87
CA GLU A 95 -10.51 -10.82 1.62
C GLU A 95 -9.50 -9.68 1.64
N THR A 96 -9.34 -8.97 0.54
CA THR A 96 -8.50 -7.77 0.42
C THR A 96 -9.01 -6.66 1.32
N TYR A 97 -10.33 -6.45 1.39
CA TYR A 97 -10.95 -5.51 2.32
C TYR A 97 -10.56 -5.82 3.78
N LYS A 98 -10.72 -7.09 4.20
CA LYS A 98 -10.32 -7.53 5.54
C LYS A 98 -8.82 -7.41 5.79
N ALA A 99 -8.00 -7.67 4.77
CA ALA A 99 -6.56 -7.53 4.86
C ALA A 99 -6.14 -6.08 5.14
N ILE A 100 -6.83 -5.10 4.56
CA ILE A 100 -6.59 -3.68 4.85
C ILE A 100 -6.98 -3.34 6.28
N GLN A 101 -8.11 -3.85 6.78
CA GLN A 101 -8.49 -3.68 8.19
C GLN A 101 -7.46 -4.30 9.14
N ASN A 102 -6.91 -5.47 8.80
CA ASN A 102 -5.83 -6.12 9.55
C ASN A 102 -4.52 -5.33 9.50
N ALA A 103 -4.20 -4.67 8.39
CA ALA A 103 -3.05 -3.78 8.31
C ALA A 103 -3.24 -2.55 9.20
N LEU A 104 -4.42 -1.94 9.18
CA LEU A 104 -4.78 -0.80 10.04
C LEU A 104 -4.68 -1.14 11.52
N SER A 105 -5.15 -2.33 11.94
CA SER A 105 -5.06 -2.75 13.35
C SER A 105 -3.63 -2.99 13.84
N LYS A 106 -2.66 -3.15 12.94
CA LYS A 106 -1.22 -3.27 13.28
C LYS A 106 -0.54 -1.93 13.51
N VAL A 107 -1.18 -0.81 13.19
CA VAL A 107 -0.69 0.53 13.49
C VAL A 107 -0.86 0.80 14.98
N THR A 108 0.14 0.40 15.76
CA THR A 108 0.17 0.52 17.22
C THR A 108 1.44 1.25 17.65
N ASP A 109 1.42 1.85 18.85
CA ASP A 109 2.59 2.56 19.41
C ASP A 109 3.82 1.65 19.48
N SER A 110 3.63 0.38 19.83
CA SER A 110 4.70 -0.63 19.87
C SER A 110 5.32 -0.84 18.49
N GLN A 111 4.48 -0.97 17.46
CA GLN A 111 4.93 -1.18 16.08
C GLN A 111 5.65 0.07 15.54
N VAL A 112 5.10 1.26 15.77
CA VAL A 112 5.72 2.53 15.38
C VAL A 112 7.07 2.70 16.09
N SER A 113 7.14 2.42 17.39
CA SER A 113 8.38 2.47 18.17
C SER A 113 9.43 1.48 17.67
N ARG A 114 9.01 0.28 17.27
CA ARG A 114 9.90 -0.73 16.67
C ARG A 114 10.50 -0.21 15.37
N ILE A 115 9.68 0.33 14.47
CA ILE A 115 10.13 0.88 13.19
C ILE A 115 11.09 2.05 13.43
N TRP A 116 10.73 2.97 14.33
CA TRP A 116 11.62 4.07 14.72
C TRP A 116 12.99 3.54 15.17
N ASN A 117 13.03 2.55 16.04
CA ASN A 117 14.30 2.00 16.52
C ASN A 117 15.16 1.35 15.44
N VAL A 118 14.55 0.70 14.45
CA VAL A 118 15.26 0.08 13.32
C VAL A 118 15.83 1.15 12.38
N TYR A 119 15.04 2.19 12.07
CA TYR A 119 15.39 3.15 11.02
C TYR A 119 15.97 4.47 11.54
N LYS A 120 15.98 4.74 12.85
CA LYS A 120 16.46 6.01 13.44
C LYS A 120 17.83 6.43 12.93
N THR A 121 18.77 5.50 12.77
CA THR A 121 20.13 5.81 12.29
C THR A 121 20.13 6.30 10.85
N VAL A 122 19.23 5.80 10.01
CA VAL A 122 19.06 6.22 8.61
C VAL A 122 18.27 7.52 8.51
N TRP A 123 17.39 7.78 9.48
CA TRP A 123 16.52 8.96 9.52
C TRP A 123 17.13 10.19 10.19
N GLN A 124 18.20 10.00 10.96
CA GLN A 124 18.93 11.06 11.66
C GLN A 124 20.28 11.39 11.02
N SER A 125 20.67 10.66 9.98
CA SER A 125 21.86 10.92 9.14
C SER A 125 21.53 11.87 7.99
#